data_AF-A0A7W1RD45-F1
#
_entry.id   AF-A0A7W1RD45-F1
#
_cell.length_a   1.000
_cell.length_b   1.000
_cell.length_c   1.000
_cell.angle_alpha   90.00
_cell.angle_beta   90.00
_cell.angle_gamma   90.00
#
_symmetry.space_group_name_H-M   'P 1'
#
loop_
_entity.id
_entity.type
_entity.pdbx_description
1 polymer ?
#
loop_
_entity_poly.entity_id
_entity_poly.type
_entity_poly.pdbx_seq_one_letter_code
_entity_poly.pdbx_strand_id
1 'polypeptide(L)' 'MYNYILSLKRKYEDLNLLIREELSRPMPNSVVLFKLKLKRLKLKEKIHKMA' A
#
# COMPACT_ATOMS: atom_id res chain seq x y z
N MET A 1 -17.91 9.07 7.06
CA MET A 1 -16.48 9.46 7.06
C MET A 1 -15.59 8.39 7.71
N TYR A 2 -15.92 7.90 8.91
CA TYR A 2 -15.17 6.84 9.61
C TYR A 2 -14.96 5.55 8.78
N ASN A 3 -16.03 5.01 8.19
CA ASN A 3 -15.95 3.80 7.34
C ASN A 3 -15.05 3.96 6.12
N TYR A 4 -14.96 5.18 5.58
CA TYR A 4 -14.10 5.46 4.45
C TYR A 4 -12.63 5.47 4.85
N ILE A 5 -12.27 6.13 5.96
CA ILE A 5 -10.90 6.10 6.51
C ILE A 5 -10.49 4.67 6.87
N LEU A 6 -11.39 3.89 7.48
CA LEU A 6 -11.16 2.48 7.78
C LEU A 6 -10.87 1.66 6.51
N SER A 7 -11.62 1.91 5.43
CA SER A 7 -11.39 1.24 4.13
C SER A 7 -10.04 1.61 3.51
N LEU A 8 -9.58 2.86 3.67
CA LEU A 8 -8.27 3.29 3.21
C LEU A 8 -7.15 2.64 4.01
N LYS A 9 -7.30 2.52 5.34
CA LYS A 9 -6.34 1.81 6.20
C LYS A 9 -6.24 0.32 5.84
N ARG A 10 -7.35 -0.36 5.56
CA ARG A 10 -7.34 -1.75 5.09
C ARG A 10 -6.56 -1.90 3.79
N LYS A 11 -6.88 -1.06 2.78
CA LYS A 11 -6.13 -1.05 1.51
C LYS A 11 -4.64 -0.77 1.69
N TYR A 12 -4.26 0.00 2.70
CA TYR A 12 -2.86 0.28 3.02
C TYR A 12 -2.14 -0.96 3.55
N GLU A 13 -2.79 -1.71 4.44
CA GLU A 13 -2.27 -2.98 4.93
C GLU A 13 -2.18 -4.03 3.82
N ASP A 14 -3.18 -4.11 2.93
CA ASP A 14 -3.12 -5.01 1.77
C ASP A 14 -1.92 -4.71 0.87
N LEU A 15 -1.62 -3.42 0.65
CA LEU A 15 -0.44 -3.01 -0.11
C LEU A 15 0.88 -3.35 0.62
N ASN A 16 0.92 -3.28 1.95
CA ASN A 16 2.09 -3.73 2.71
C ASN A 16 2.31 -5.24 2.58
N LEU A 17 1.24 -6.03 2.61
CA LEU A 17 1.28 -7.48 2.42
C LEU A 17 1.84 -7.81 1.03
N LEU A 18 1.28 -7.23 -0.04
CA LEU A 18 1.75 -7.45 -1.41
C LEU A 18 3.23 -7.06 -1.61
N ILE A 19 3.68 -5.98 -0.96
CA ILE A 19 5.10 -5.59 -1.00
C ILE A 19 5.96 -6.63 -0.29
N ARG A 20 5.55 -7.14 0.87
CA ARG A 20 6.28 -8.19 1.61
C ARG A 20 6.34 -9.47 0.80
N GLU A 21 5.23 -9.88 0.20
CA GLU A 21 5.18 -11.06 -0.67
C GLU A 21 6.12 -10.92 -1.86
N GLU A 22 6.11 -9.80 -2.57
CA GLU A 22 7.01 -9.57 -3.70
C GLU A 22 8.48 -9.56 -3.26
N LEU A 23 8.81 -8.97 -2.12
CA LEU A 23 10.16 -8.98 -1.54
C LEU A 23 10.61 -10.37 -1.09
N SER A 24 9.68 -11.24 -0.71
CA SER A 24 9.97 -12.62 -0.29
C SER A 24 10.26 -13.55 -1.47
N ARG A 25 10.00 -13.11 -2.71
CA ARG A 25 10.27 -13.92 -3.90
C ARG A 25 11.78 -14.12 -4.08
N PRO A 26 12.22 -15.28 -4.60
CA PRO A 26 13.64 -15.51 -4.92
C PRO A 26 14.23 -14.46 -5.87
N MET A 27 13.39 -13.91 -6.76
CA MET A 27 13.75 -12.83 -7.66
C MET A 27 12.62 -11.78 -7.68
N PRO A 28 12.67 -10.77 -6.79
CA PRO A 28 11.66 -9.73 -6.71
C PRO A 28 11.61 -8.89 -7.98
N ASN A 29 10.41 -8.55 -8.45
CA ASN A 29 10.26 -7.67 -9.59
C ASN A 29 10.30 -6.21 -9.16
N SER A 30 11.40 -5.51 -9.49
CA SER A 30 11.63 -4.11 -9.16
C SER A 30 10.53 -3.16 -9.67
N VAL A 31 9.97 -3.42 -10.85
CA VAL A 31 8.89 -2.61 -11.44
C VAL A 31 7.59 -2.80 -10.66
N VAL A 32 7.27 -4.04 -10.26
CA VAL A 32 6.10 -4.34 -9.44
C VAL A 32 6.25 -3.71 -8.06
N LEU A 33 7.41 -3.84 -7.42
CA LEU A 33 7.72 -3.20 -6.14
C LEU A 33 7.58 -1.69 -6.20
N PHE A 34 8.09 -1.05 -7.25
CA PHE A 34 7.96 0.39 -7.45
C PHE A 34 6.48 0.80 -7.55
N LYS A 35 5.69 0.10 -8.38
CA LYS A 35 4.25 0.38 -8.53
C LYS A 35 3.50 0.21 -7.21
N LEU A 36 3.79 -0.85 -6.44
CA LEU A 36 3.16 -1.09 -5.14
C LEU A 36 3.54 -0.02 -4.12
N LYS A 37 4.83 0.34 -4.01
CA LYS A 37 5.31 1.40 -3.13
C LYS A 37 4.69 2.76 -3.47
N LEU A 38 4.55 3.08 -4.76
CA LEU A 38 3.94 4.32 -5.22
C LEU A 38 2.44 4.38 -4.90
N LYS A 39 1.70 3.28 -5.09
CA LYS A 39 0.30 3.16 -4.65
C LYS A 39 0.17 3.36 -3.15
N ARG A 40 1.07 2.75 -2.37
CA ARG A 40 1.10 2.86 -0.90
C ARG A 40 1.35 4.30 -0.45
N LEU A 41 2.28 5.01 -1.09
CA LEU A 41 2.58 6.41 -0.79
C LEU A 41 1.36 7.31 -1.01
N LYS A 42 0.73 7.23 -2.18
CA LYS A 42 -0.48 7.99 -2.50
C LYS A 42 -1.61 7.73 -1.50
N LEU A 43 -1.76 6.49 -1.05
CA LEU A 43 -2.77 6.12 -0.08
C LEU A 43 -2.46 6.68 1.31
N LYS A 44 -1.20 6.67 1.74
CA LYS A 44 -0.74 7.30 2.99
C LYS A 44 -1.06 8.79 3.01
N GLU A 45 -0.73 9.51 1.94
CA GLU A 45 -1.04 10.93 1.80
C GLU A 45 -2.54 11.20 1.85
N LYS A 46 -3.34 10.36 1.19
CA LYS A 46 -4.80 10.47 1.21
C LYS A 46 -5.38 10.27 2.61
N ILE A 47 -4.90 9.29 3.36
CA ILE A 47 -5.30 9.07 4.76
C ILE A 47 -4.92 10.28 5.61
N HIS A 48 -3.68 10.78 5.46
CA HIS A 48 -3.20 11.92 6.23
C HIS A 48 -3.99 13.21 5.97
N LYS A 49 -4.42 13.46 4.72
CA LYS A 49 -5.29 14.61 4.38
C LYS A 49 -6.71 14.50 4.95
N MET A 50 -7.12 13.33 5.43
CA MET A 50 -8.48 13.05 5.89
C MET A 50 -8.59 12.72 7.38
N ALA A 51 -7.44 12.56 8.05
CA ALA A 51 -7.31 12.32 9.48
C ALA A 51 -7.08 13.65 10.18
#